data_AF-A0A352S0X3-F1
#
_entry.id   AF-A0A352S0X3-F1
#
_cell.length_a   1.000
_cell.length_b   1.000
_cell.length_c   1.000
_cell.angle_alpha   90.00
_cell.angle_beta   90.00
_cell.angle_gamma   90.00
#
_symmetry.space_group_name_H-M   'P 1'
#
loop_
_entity.id
_entity.type
_entity.pdbx_description
1 polymer ?
#
loop_
_entity_poly.entity_id
_entity_poly.type
_entity_poly.pdbx_seq_one_letter_code
_entity_poly.pdbx_strand_id
1 'polypeptide(L)'
;ARDMVTRFGMSDSLGAMVYVDTEQDGMFGKLSSKTVSEATQQKVDAEIRRIIDDQYALAKRLLEENRDKVEAMTNALMEWETIDAEQVNDIMAGRPPRL
;
A
#
# COMPACT_ATOMS: atom_id res chain seq x y z
N ALA A 1 3.98 4.29 -0.87
CA ALA A 1 3.55 4.89 -2.15
C ALA A 1 4.65 5.72 -2.81
N ARG A 2 5.21 6.75 -2.15
CA ARG A 2 6.27 7.60 -2.72
C ARG A 2 7.45 6.82 -3.30
N ASP A 3 8.03 5.88 -2.55
CA ASP A 3 9.14 5.04 -3.03
C ASP A 3 8.79 4.14 -4.22
N MET A 4 7.53 3.72 -4.39
CA MET A 4 7.09 2.91 -5.55
C MET A 4 7.17 3.70 -6.85
N VAL A 5 6.77 4.97 -6.80
CA VAL A 5 6.79 5.87 -7.96
C VAL A 5 8.19 6.39 -8.22
N THR A 6 8.95 6.73 -7.17
CA THR A 6 10.22 7.46 -7.32
C THR A 6 11.47 6.56 -7.33
N ARG A 7 11.43 5.37 -6.72
CA ARG A 7 12.55 4.41 -6.71
C ARG A 7 12.32 3.20 -7.61
N PHE A 8 11.10 2.68 -7.65
CA PHE A 8 10.80 1.46 -8.38
C PHE A 8 10.22 1.68 -9.79
N GLY A 9 9.95 2.94 -10.17
CA GLY A 9 9.45 3.27 -11.51
C GLY A 9 8.09 2.63 -11.84
N MET A 10 7.29 2.31 -10.81
CA MET A 10 5.99 1.65 -10.95
C MET A 10 4.87 2.66 -11.31
N SER A 11 5.13 3.50 -12.31
CA SER A 11 4.19 4.45 -12.87
C SER A 11 4.31 4.46 -14.40
N ASP A 12 3.20 4.12 -15.08
CA ASP A 12 3.11 4.09 -16.55
C ASP A 12 3.36 5.48 -17.19
N SER A 13 3.21 6.57 -16.43
CA SER A 13 3.33 7.94 -16.92
C SER A 13 4.72 8.57 -16.71
N LEU A 14 5.49 8.08 -15.72
CA LEU A 14 6.81 8.63 -15.38
C LEU A 14 7.98 7.75 -15.85
N GLY A 15 7.73 6.50 -16.26
CA GLY A 15 8.75 5.57 -16.70
C GLY A 15 9.78 5.24 -15.60
N ALA A 16 10.71 4.34 -15.90
CA ALA A 16 11.75 3.88 -14.97
C ALA A 16 12.87 4.92 -14.75
N MET A 17 12.52 6.16 -14.39
CA MET A 17 13.49 7.17 -14.00
C MET A 17 13.52 7.27 -12.48
N VAL A 18 14.56 6.71 -11.88
CA VAL A 18 14.82 6.77 -10.44
C VAL A 18 15.07 8.23 -10.05
N TYR A 19 14.10 8.83 -9.36
CA TYR A 19 14.13 10.25 -8.96
C TYR A 19 14.62 10.48 -7.52
N VAL A 20 15.11 9.44 -6.83
CA VAL A 20 15.64 9.58 -5.47
C VAL A 20 17.10 9.20 -5.45
N ASP A 21 17.92 10.21 -5.19
CA ASP A 21 19.30 10.07 -4.74
C ASP A 21 19.29 9.09 -3.56
N THR A 22 19.87 7.91 -3.78
CA THR A 22 20.05 6.96 -2.69
C THR A 22 21.06 7.63 -1.77
N GLU A 23 20.64 8.02 -0.58
CA GLU A 23 21.51 8.45 0.51
C GLU A 23 22.42 7.28 0.92
N GLN A 24 23.37 6.96 0.05
CA GLN A 24 24.55 6.18 0.36
C GLN A 24 25.69 7.17 0.27
N ASP A 25 26.04 7.72 1.43
CA ASP A 25 27.15 8.63 1.66
C ASP A 25 28.45 8.05 1.06
N GLY A 26 28.67 8.38 -0.21
CA GLY A 26 29.90 8.12 -0.95
C GLY A 26 30.83 9.30 -0.76
N MET A 27 32.01 9.02 -0.21
CA MET A 27 33.11 9.90 0.19
C MET A 27 33.73 10.79 -0.93
N PHE A 28 33.02 11.12 -2.00
CA PHE A 28 33.51 12.01 -3.06
C PHE A 28 32.41 12.92 -3.60
N GLY A 29 32.37 14.15 -3.05
CA GLY A 29 31.96 15.38 -3.75
C GLY A 29 30.52 15.46 -4.26
N LYS A 30 29.72 16.33 -3.62
CA LYS A 30 28.42 16.81 -4.11
C LYS A 30 28.45 17.09 -5.61
N LEU A 31 27.86 16.21 -6.41
CA LEU A 31 27.64 16.45 -7.82
C LEU A 31 26.15 16.33 -8.12
N SER A 32 25.53 17.50 -8.23
CA SER A 32 24.22 17.76 -8.84
C SER A 32 23.02 17.15 -8.10
N SER A 33 22.47 17.89 -7.14
CA SER A 33 21.02 17.85 -6.91
C SER A 33 20.33 18.21 -8.23
N LYS A 34 19.96 17.21 -9.04
CA LYS A 34 19.07 17.44 -10.18
C LYS A 34 17.72 17.82 -9.59
N THR A 35 17.50 19.12 -9.44
CA THR A 35 16.23 19.69 -9.03
C THR A 35 15.18 19.21 -10.02
N VAL A 36 14.41 18.19 -9.62
CA VAL A 36 13.26 17.70 -10.37
C VAL A 36 12.38 18.92 -10.65
N SER A 37 12.07 19.18 -11.92
CA SER A 37 11.28 20.36 -12.29
C SER A 37 9.93 20.32 -11.58
N GLU A 38 9.39 21.49 -11.23
CA GLU A 38 8.11 21.60 -10.51
C GLU A 38 6.98 20.84 -11.24
N ALA A 39 6.96 20.90 -12.57
CA ALA A 39 6.04 20.13 -13.41
C ALA A 39 6.20 18.61 -13.27
N THR A 40 7.41 18.12 -13.01
CA THR A 40 7.68 16.68 -12.76
C THR A 40 7.28 16.29 -11.34
N GLN A 41 7.49 17.16 -10.35
CA GLN A 41 7.02 16.92 -8.98
C GLN A 41 5.50 16.84 -8.90
N GLN A 42 4.78 17.73 -9.59
CA GLN A 42 3.32 17.69 -9.68
C GLN A 42 2.81 16.38 -10.28
N LYS A 43 3.50 15.84 -11.30
CA LYS A 43 3.16 14.53 -11.89
C LYS A 43 3.39 13.38 -10.91
N VAL A 44 4.49 13.40 -10.15
CA VAL A 44 4.78 12.40 -9.12
C VAL A 44 3.68 12.41 -8.05
N ASP A 45 3.29 13.58 -7.55
CA ASP A 45 2.24 13.69 -6.53
C ASP A 45 0.88 13.21 -7.04
N ALA A 46 0.55 13.50 -8.31
CA ALA A 46 -0.67 13.01 -8.94
C ALA A 46 -0.69 11.47 -9.03
N GLU A 47 0.41 10.85 -9.41
CA GLU A 47 0.52 9.38 -9.46
C GLU A 47 0.47 8.73 -8.08
N ILE A 48 1.11 9.35 -7.07
CA ILE A 48 1.01 8.88 -5.69
C ILE A 48 -0.44 8.90 -5.22
N ARG A 49 -1.17 9.99 -5.49
CA ARG A 49 -2.59 10.10 -5.13
C ARG A 49 -3.40 9.02 -5.84
N ARG A 50 -3.21 8.85 -7.16
CA ARG A 50 -3.90 7.82 -7.94
C ARG A 50 -3.69 6.42 -7.35
N ILE A 51 -2.45 6.06 -7.01
CA ILE A 51 -2.14 4.76 -6.41
C ILE A 51 -2.87 4.58 -5.07
N ILE A 52 -2.86 5.61 -4.21
CA ILE A 52 -3.55 5.54 -2.91
C ILE A 52 -5.06 5.35 -3.11
N ASP A 53 -5.66 6.11 -4.02
CA ASP A 53 -7.09 6.04 -4.31
C ASP A 53 -7.48 4.66 -4.89
N ASP A 54 -6.68 4.14 -5.83
CA ASP A 54 -6.89 2.82 -6.43
C ASP A 54 -6.79 1.70 -5.39
N GLN A 55 -5.78 1.75 -4.50
CA GLN A 55 -5.61 0.75 -3.45
C GLN A 55 -6.69 0.86 -2.37
N TYR A 56 -7.13 2.07 -2.03
CA TYR A 56 -8.25 2.27 -1.11
C TYR A 56 -9.55 1.72 -1.69
N ALA A 57 -9.84 2.00 -2.96
CA ALA A 57 -10.99 1.46 -3.65
C ALA A 57 -10.95 -0.07 -3.72
N LEU A 58 -9.79 -0.66 -4.00
CA LEU A 58 -9.59 -2.11 -3.97
C LEU A 58 -9.84 -2.70 -2.58
N ALA A 59 -9.25 -2.12 -1.53
CA ALA A 59 -9.44 -2.58 -0.16
C ALA A 59 -10.91 -2.52 0.26
N LYS A 60 -11.58 -1.40 -0.03
CA LYS A 60 -13.01 -1.22 0.23
C LYS A 60 -13.84 -2.28 -0.49
N ARG A 61 -13.57 -2.49 -1.78
CA ARG A 61 -14.26 -3.50 -2.59
C ARG A 61 -14.05 -4.91 -2.02
N LEU A 62 -12.84 -5.28 -1.63
CA LEU A 62 -12.56 -6.58 -1.02
C LEU A 62 -13.34 -6.77 0.30
N LEU A 63 -13.44 -5.73 1.12
CA LEU A 63 -14.22 -5.77 2.37
C LEU A 63 -15.73 -5.87 2.10
N GLU A 64 -16.24 -5.19 1.07
CA GLU A 64 -17.65 -5.26 0.67
C GLU A 64 -18.01 -6.63 0.05
N GLU A 65 -17.15 -7.17 -0.82
CA GLU A 65 -17.34 -8.49 -1.43
C GLU A 65 -17.22 -9.64 -0.41
N ASN A 66 -16.50 -9.43 0.69
CA ASN A 66 -16.31 -10.40 1.78
C ASN A 66 -17.01 -9.94 3.08
N ARG A 67 -18.12 -9.21 2.94
CA ARG A 67 -18.92 -8.67 4.05
C ARG A 67 -19.26 -9.73 5.10
N ASP A 68 -19.61 -10.92 4.66
CA ASP A 68 -19.90 -12.10 5.48
C ASP A 68 -18.74 -12.45 6.43
N LYS A 69 -17.52 -12.48 5.91
CA LYS A 69 -16.30 -12.78 6.68
C LYS A 69 -15.96 -11.66 7.65
N VAL A 70 -16.13 -10.40 7.22
CA VAL A 70 -15.91 -9.22 8.08
C VAL A 70 -16.86 -9.24 9.28
N GLU A 71 -18.14 -9.55 9.05
CA GLU A 71 -19.14 -9.65 10.12
C GLU A 71 -18.83 -10.83 11.06
N ALA A 72 -18.42 -11.98 10.52
CA ALA A 72 -17.99 -13.12 11.33
C ALA A 72 -16.77 -12.81 12.21
N MET A 73 -15.74 -12.13 11.67
CA MET A 73 -14.57 -11.68 12.44
C MET A 73 -14.96 -10.66 13.52
N THR A 74 -15.85 -9.73 13.17
CA THR A 74 -16.33 -8.72 14.12
C THR A 74 -17.07 -9.38 15.28
N ASN A 75 -17.95 -10.34 15.01
CA ASN A 75 -18.69 -11.05 16.06
C ASN A 75 -17.74 -11.87 16.94
N ALA A 76 -16.76 -12.57 16.36
CA ALA A 76 -15.77 -13.32 17.12
C ALA A 76 -14.93 -12.41 18.04
N LEU A 77 -14.50 -11.25 17.55
CA LEU A 77 -13.79 -10.25 18.37
C LEU A 77 -14.66 -9.65 19.48
N MET A 78 -15.96 -9.48 19.24
CA MET A 78 -16.90 -9.02 20.28
C MET A 78 -17.11 -10.07 21.39
N GLU A 79 -16.98 -11.35 21.06
CA GLU A 79 -17.17 -12.44 22.02
C GLU A 79 -15.90 -12.76 22.81
N TRP A 80 -14.74 -12.79 22.14
CA TRP A 80 -13.49 -13.29 22.72
C TRP A 80 -12.39 -12.24 22.88
N GLU A 81 -12.65 -10.98 22.50
CA GLU A 81 -11.72 -9.82 22.51
C GLU A 81 -10.51 -9.94 21.58
N THR A 82 -10.02 -11.16 21.36
CA THR A 82 -8.88 -11.50 20.50
C THR A 82 -9.18 -12.78 19.72
N ILE A 83 -8.69 -12.85 18.48
CA ILE A 83 -8.75 -14.05 17.65
C ILE A 83 -7.38 -14.37 17.08
N ASP A 84 -7.02 -15.65 17.05
CA ASP A 84 -5.77 -16.16 16.51
C ASP A 84 -5.86 -16.41 14.99
N ALA A 85 -4.69 -16.54 14.36
CA ALA A 85 -4.59 -16.79 12.92
C ALA A 85 -5.37 -18.05 12.47
N GLU A 86 -5.46 -19.08 13.31
CA GLU A 86 -6.24 -20.29 13.00
C GLU A 86 -7.75 -20.00 12.92
N GLN A 87 -8.27 -19.17 13.81
CA GLN A 87 -9.67 -18.76 13.85
C GLN A 87 -9.99 -17.86 12.65
N VAL A 88 -9.07 -16.95 12.29
CA VAL A 88 -9.17 -16.16 11.05
C VAL A 88 -9.25 -17.07 9.83
N ASN A 89 -8.38 -18.09 9.74
CA ASN A 89 -8.38 -19.04 8.62
C ASN A 89 -9.69 -19.83 8.52
N ASP A 90 -10.31 -20.20 9.64
CA ASP A 90 -11.61 -20.87 9.63
C ASP A 90 -12.71 -19.95 9.09
N ILE A 91 -12.75 -18.69 9.53
CA ILE A 91 -13.69 -17.69 9.01
C ILE A 91 -13.46 -17.48 7.50
N MET A 92 -12.20 -17.40 7.07
CA MET A 92 -11.85 -17.26 5.66
C MET A 92 -12.31 -18.46 4.81
N ALA A 93 -12.34 -19.66 5.40
CA ALA A 93 -12.85 -20.88 4.79
C ALA A 93 -14.39 -21.04 4.89
N GLY A 94 -15.10 -20.05 5.45
CA GLY A 94 -16.55 -20.11 5.65
C GLY A 94 -16.98 -21.06 6.77
N ARG A 95 -16.07 -21.41 7.68
CA ARG A 95 -16.34 -22.25 8.86
C ARG A 95 -16.50 -21.38 10.10
N PRO A 96 -17.25 -21.83 11.12
CA PRO A 96 -17.27 -21.15 12.40
C PRO A 96 -15.87 -21.18 13.02
N PRO A 97 -15.42 -20.09 13.66
CA PRO A 97 -14.13 -20.06 14.32
C PRO A 97 -14.10 -21.06 15.48
N ARG A 98 -13.00 -21.79 15.60
CA ARG A 98 -12.78 -22.75 16.68
C ARG A 98 -12.61 -22.04 18.04
N LEU A 99 -13.03 -22.71 19.11
CA LEU A 99 -12.76 -22.33 20.50
C LEU A 99 -11.28 -22.52 20.84
#